data_AF-A0A484DK44-F1
#
_entry.id   AF-A0A484DK44-F1
#
_cell.length_a   1.000
_cell.length_b   1.000
_cell.length_c   1.000
_cell.angle_alpha   90.00
_cell.angle_beta   90.00
_cell.angle_gamma   90.00
#
_symmetry.space_group_name_H-M   'P 1'
#
loop_
_entity.id
_entity.type
_entity.pdbx_description
1 polymer ?
#
loop_
_entity_poly.entity_id
_entity_poly.type
_entity_poly.pdbx_seq_one_letter_code
_entity_poly.pdbx_strand_id
1 'polypeptide(L)'
;MFRSVLMCLFVLLFCLFNVIMSENKLTSLDFEIFGNVQGVCFRMYTEDHGQSLGLSGWVKNTRQGTVIGQIQGPQDKVNEMKLWLKSVGSPSSRIDRAVFSNERDISKLEIHGFSTRY
;
A
#
# COMPACT_ATOMS: atom_id res chain seq x y z
N MET A 1 -39.46 12.55 4.39
CA MET A 1 -39.12 11.23 3.80
C MET A 1 -38.38 11.35 2.46
N PHE A 2 -38.83 12.21 1.52
CA PHE A 2 -38.21 12.36 0.18
C PHE A 2 -36.76 12.92 0.15
N ARG A 3 -36.40 13.83 1.07
CA ARG A 3 -35.04 14.41 1.14
C ARG A 3 -33.95 13.39 1.50
N SER A 4 -34.28 12.39 2.31
CA SER A 4 -33.32 11.37 2.76
C SER A 4 -32.97 10.38 1.65
N VAL A 5 -33.95 10.00 0.83
CA VAL A 5 -33.73 9.08 -0.31
C VAL A 5 -32.87 9.74 -1.39
N LEU A 6 -33.09 11.03 -1.65
CA LEU A 6 -32.30 11.80 -2.62
C LEU A 6 -30.84 11.98 -2.17
N MET A 7 -30.59 12.18 -0.86
CA MET A 7 -29.22 12.16 -0.33
C MET A 7 -28.56 10.79 -0.47
N CYS A 8 -29.27 9.69 -0.17
CA CYS A 8 -28.72 8.35 -0.36
C CYS A 8 -28.38 8.07 -1.82
N LEU A 9 -29.22 8.50 -2.77
CA LEU A 9 -28.94 8.35 -4.19
C LEU A 9 -27.71 9.14 -4.60
N PHE A 10 -27.52 10.36 -4.07
CA PHE A 10 -26.36 11.20 -4.35
C PHE A 10 -25.06 10.63 -3.76
N VAL A 11 -25.11 10.07 -2.54
CA VAL A 11 -23.97 9.38 -1.92
C VAL A 11 -23.62 8.12 -2.71
N LEU A 12 -24.62 7.32 -3.11
CA LEU A 12 -24.39 6.14 -3.95
C LEU A 12 -23.83 6.52 -5.32
N LEU A 13 -24.34 7.58 -5.95
CA LEU A 13 -23.82 8.08 -7.22
C LEU A 13 -22.39 8.60 -7.09
N PHE A 14 -22.08 9.31 -5.99
CA PHE A 14 -20.72 9.78 -5.68
C PHE A 14 -19.78 8.61 -5.38
N CYS A 15 -20.22 7.61 -4.64
CA CYS A 15 -19.46 6.37 -4.41
C CYS A 15 -19.21 5.63 -5.72
N LEU A 16 -20.23 5.46 -6.57
CA LEU A 16 -20.10 4.87 -7.90
C LEU A 16 -19.15 5.70 -8.78
N PHE A 17 -19.22 7.03 -8.71
CA PHE A 17 -18.33 7.92 -9.45
C PHE A 17 -16.87 7.79 -8.99
N ASN A 18 -16.62 7.67 -7.68
CA ASN A 18 -15.27 7.42 -7.15
C ASN A 18 -14.77 6.01 -7.53
N VAL A 19 -15.65 5.00 -7.56
CA VAL A 19 -15.31 3.66 -8.06
C VAL A 19 -14.91 3.70 -9.53
N ILE A 20 -15.60 4.50 -10.36
CA ILE A 20 -15.31 4.61 -11.80
C ILE A 20 -14.05 5.48 -12.07
N MET A 21 -13.74 6.47 -11.24
CA MET A 21 -12.59 7.37 -11.44
C MET A 21 -11.22 6.72 -11.16
N SER A 22 -11.18 5.53 -10.56
CA SER A 22 -9.95 4.76 -10.34
C SER A 22 -9.71 3.70 -11.41
N GLU A 23 -9.81 4.10 -12.68
CA GLU A 23 -9.41 3.24 -13.77
C GLU A 23 -7.97 3.57 -14.23
N ASN A 24 -7.09 2.58 -14.03
CA ASN A 24 -5.84 2.32 -14.78
C ASN A 24 -4.59 3.16 -14.50
N LYS A 25 -4.55 3.96 -13.44
CA LYS A 25 -3.31 4.62 -13.05
C LYS A 25 -2.41 3.67 -12.25
N LEU A 26 -1.32 3.21 -12.86
CA LEU A 26 -0.28 2.45 -12.15
C LEU A 26 0.71 3.41 -11.51
N THR A 27 1.06 3.15 -10.26
CA THR A 27 1.99 3.95 -9.47
C THR A 27 3.10 3.06 -8.94
N SER A 28 4.34 3.58 -8.96
CA SER A 28 5.50 3.03 -8.26
C SER A 28 5.84 3.93 -7.09
N LEU A 29 6.22 3.33 -5.97
CA LEU A 29 6.57 4.05 -4.75
C LEU A 29 7.64 3.29 -3.96
N ASP A 30 8.61 4.02 -3.43
CA ASP A 30 9.57 3.50 -2.46
C ASP A 30 9.11 3.83 -1.04
N PHE A 31 9.36 2.93 -0.11
CA PHE A 31 9.02 3.12 1.30
C PHE A 31 10.20 2.78 2.22
N GLU A 32 10.22 3.45 3.37
CA GLU A 32 11.08 3.11 4.50
C GLU A 32 10.30 3.20 5.81
N ILE A 33 10.30 2.11 6.57
CA ILE A 33 9.58 1.96 7.83
C ILE A 33 10.57 1.94 8.99
N PHE A 34 10.31 2.79 9.97
CA PHE A 34 11.08 2.96 11.19
C PHE A 34 10.30 2.44 12.39
N GLY A 35 11.02 1.88 13.36
CA GLY A 35 10.49 1.42 14.63
C GLY A 35 10.99 0.03 15.00
N ASN A 36 10.22 -0.72 15.77
CA ASN A 36 10.51 -2.12 16.07
C ASN A 36 9.98 -3.02 14.94
N VAL A 37 10.73 -3.11 13.85
CA VAL A 37 10.31 -3.75 12.59
C VAL A 37 11.22 -4.89 12.13
N GLN A 38 12.33 -5.15 12.81
CA GLN A 38 13.22 -6.28 12.54
C GLN A 38 13.06 -7.37 13.60
N GLY A 39 13.26 -8.64 13.23
CA GLY A 39 13.06 -9.79 14.14
C GLY A 39 11.61 -10.13 14.44
N VAL A 40 10.64 -9.42 13.83
CA VAL A 40 9.19 -9.54 14.10
C VAL A 40 8.40 -10.02 12.88
N CYS A 41 9.05 -10.73 11.95
CA CYS A 41 8.45 -11.22 10.71
C CYS A 41 7.84 -10.14 9.78
N PHE A 42 8.17 -8.86 9.97
CA PHE A 42 7.60 -7.75 9.21
C PHE A 42 7.67 -7.93 7.69
N ARG A 43 8.80 -8.43 7.17
CA ARG A 43 9.01 -8.69 5.74
C ARG A 43 8.04 -9.72 5.17
N MET A 44 7.83 -10.83 5.89
CA MET A 44 6.89 -11.89 5.49
C MET A 44 5.46 -11.34 5.43
N TYR A 45 5.01 -10.62 6.46
CA TYR A 45 3.69 -9.99 6.45
C TYR A 45 3.53 -8.93 5.36
N THR A 46 4.60 -8.18 5.06
CA THR A 46 4.58 -7.17 3.99
C THR A 46 4.46 -7.83 2.62
N GLU A 47 5.16 -8.94 2.40
CA GLU A 47 5.05 -9.75 1.19
C GLU A 47 3.65 -10.33 1.04
N ASP A 48 3.14 -11.03 2.07
CA ASP A 48 1.81 -11.64 2.06
C ASP A 48 0.71 -10.60 1.80
N HIS A 49 0.78 -9.45 2.48
CA HIS A 49 -0.21 -8.39 2.30
C HIS A 49 -0.11 -7.76 0.91
N GLY A 50 1.10 -7.49 0.42
CA GLY A 50 1.33 -6.99 -0.92
C GLY A 50 0.77 -7.91 -2.00
N GLN A 51 0.99 -9.23 -1.86
CA GLN A 51 0.40 -10.25 -2.75
C GLN A 51 -1.13 -10.26 -2.65
N SER A 52 -1.71 -10.17 -1.44
CA SER A 52 -3.16 -10.15 -1.25
C SER A 52 -3.86 -8.96 -1.92
N LEU A 53 -3.15 -7.82 -2.02
CA LEU A 53 -3.62 -6.62 -2.72
C LEU A 53 -3.40 -6.66 -4.23
N GLY A 54 -2.71 -7.69 -4.75
CA GLY A 54 -2.33 -7.79 -6.16
C GLY A 54 -1.22 -6.81 -6.56
N LEU A 55 -0.41 -6.36 -5.60
CA LEU A 55 0.73 -5.48 -5.85
C LEU A 55 1.97 -6.27 -6.27
N SER A 56 2.84 -5.63 -7.04
CA SER A 56 4.19 -6.12 -7.30
C SER A 56 5.21 -5.28 -6.54
N GLY A 57 6.35 -5.85 -6.18
CA GLY A 57 7.30 -5.14 -5.33
C GLY A 57 8.35 -6.01 -4.66
N TRP A 58 9.02 -5.43 -3.69
CA TRP A 58 9.95 -6.13 -2.83
C TRP A 58 10.10 -5.44 -1.47
N VAL A 59 10.59 -6.18 -0.49
CA VAL A 59 10.85 -5.68 0.86
C VAL A 59 12.19 -6.21 1.39
N LYS A 60 12.94 -5.39 2.13
CA LYS A 60 14.28 -5.71 2.64
C LYS A 60 14.57 -5.04 3.99
N ASN A 61 15.32 -5.72 4.85
CA ASN A 61 15.88 -5.12 6.06
C ASN A 61 17.13 -4.27 5.73
N THR A 62 17.23 -3.09 6.31
CA THR A 62 18.46 -2.30 6.26
C THR A 62 19.40 -2.67 7.40
N ARG A 63 20.69 -2.31 7.28
CA ARG A 63 21.66 -2.44 8.38
C ARG A 63 21.41 -1.46 9.53
N GLN A 64 20.57 -0.45 9.31
CA GLN A 64 20.26 0.61 10.26
C GLN A 64 19.06 0.27 11.15
N GLY A 65 18.48 -0.93 11.00
CA GLY A 65 17.32 -1.36 11.78
C GLY A 65 15.96 -1.02 11.16
N THR A 66 15.93 -0.47 9.94
CA THR A 66 14.69 -0.13 9.22
C THR A 66 14.29 -1.22 8.23
N VAL A 67 13.09 -1.11 7.67
CA VAL A 67 12.60 -1.93 6.56
C VAL A 67 12.35 -1.03 5.36
N ILE A 68 12.96 -1.33 4.23
CA ILE A 68 12.78 -0.61 2.96
C ILE A 68 12.11 -1.50 1.92
N GLY A 69 11.53 -0.88 0.91
CA GLY A 69 11.03 -1.61 -0.24
C GLY A 69 10.48 -0.71 -1.32
N GLN A 70 9.95 -1.36 -2.35
CA GLN A 70 9.24 -0.71 -3.46
C GLN A 70 7.95 -1.46 -3.71
N ILE A 71 6.87 -0.71 -3.96
CA ILE A 71 5.57 -1.23 -4.36
C ILE A 71 5.14 -0.61 -5.68
N GLN A 72 4.52 -1.43 -6.54
CA GLN A 72 4.02 -1.08 -7.86
C GLN A 72 2.63 -1.70 -8.05
N GLY A 73 1.69 -0.93 -8.58
CA GLY A 73 0.36 -1.44 -8.89
C GLY A 73 -0.66 -0.32 -9.09
N PRO A 74 -1.96 -0.66 -9.17
CA PRO A 74 -3.03 0.31 -9.24
C PRO A 74 -2.95 1.30 -8.07
N GLN A 75 -3.15 2.60 -8.35
CA GLN A 75 -2.96 3.66 -7.37
C GLN A 75 -3.75 3.44 -6.07
N ASP A 76 -4.99 2.94 -6.15
CA ASP A 76 -5.78 2.63 -4.96
C ASP A 76 -5.18 1.53 -4.10
N LYS A 77 -4.63 0.49 -4.73
CA LYS A 77 -3.96 -0.60 -4.03
C LYS A 77 -2.65 -0.15 -3.40
N VAL A 78 -1.92 0.72 -4.09
CA VAL A 78 -0.74 1.39 -3.52
C VAL A 78 -1.14 2.24 -2.30
N ASN A 79 -2.25 2.98 -2.37
CA ASN A 79 -2.74 3.78 -1.24
C ASN A 79 -3.21 2.92 -0.07
N GLU A 80 -3.88 1.80 -0.33
CA GLU A 80 -4.26 0.81 0.68
C GLU A 80 -3.02 0.26 1.40
N MET A 81 -1.99 -0.11 0.64
CA MET A 81 -0.71 -0.56 1.18
C MET A 81 0.02 0.52 1.98
N LYS A 82 -0.02 1.79 1.55
CA LYS A 82 0.54 2.93 2.33
C LYS A 82 -0.11 3.03 3.70
N LEU A 83 -1.44 2.87 3.78
CA LEU A 83 -2.16 2.92 5.05
C LEU A 83 -1.77 1.75 5.95
N TRP A 84 -1.71 0.53 5.40
CA TRP A 84 -1.28 -0.64 6.15
C TRP A 84 0.15 -0.53 6.70
N LEU A 85 1.09 -0.04 5.88
CA LEU A 85 2.49 0.23 6.27
C LEU A 85 2.63 1.36 7.30
N LYS A 86 1.60 2.20 7.49
CA LYS A 86 1.60 3.27 8.50
C LYS A 86 1.11 2.78 9.86
N SER A 87 0.17 1.83 9.91
CA SER A 87 -0.59 1.56 11.13
C SER A 87 -0.68 0.09 11.55
N VAL A 88 -0.51 -0.87 10.64
CA VAL A 88 -0.79 -2.28 10.92
C VAL A 88 0.50 -3.09 11.01
N GLY A 89 1.22 -3.23 9.89
CA GLY A 89 2.43 -4.06 9.84
C GLY A 89 2.22 -5.50 10.33
N SER A 90 3.30 -6.11 10.83
CA SER A 90 3.21 -7.43 11.50
C SER A 90 2.67 -7.30 12.93
N PRO A 91 1.96 -8.31 13.48
CA PRO A 91 1.35 -8.24 14.82
C PRO A 91 2.31 -7.90 15.96
N SER A 92 3.59 -8.30 15.86
CA SER A 92 4.60 -8.03 16.88
C SER A 92 5.45 -6.78 16.60
N SER A 93 5.17 -6.05 15.53
CA SER A 93 5.90 -4.82 15.20
C SER A 93 5.32 -3.59 15.88
N ARG A 94 6.17 -2.56 16.01
CA ARG A 94 5.73 -1.20 16.31
C ARG A 94 6.29 -0.27 15.25
N ILE A 95 5.40 0.40 14.54
CA ILE A 95 5.74 1.37 13.51
C ILE A 95 5.76 2.75 14.16
N ASP A 96 6.94 3.35 14.24
CA ASP A 96 7.12 4.68 14.80
C ASP A 96 6.97 5.75 13.69
N ARG A 97 7.41 5.43 12.46
CA ARG A 97 7.32 6.32 11.30
C ARG A 97 7.39 5.53 9.99
N ALA A 98 6.60 5.95 9.00
CA ALA A 98 6.69 5.46 7.63
C ALA A 98 6.99 6.64 6.69
N VAL A 99 8.05 6.51 5.89
CA VAL A 99 8.46 7.48 4.87
C VAL A 99 8.19 6.88 3.51
N PHE A 100 7.57 7.68 2.64
CA PHE A 100 7.24 7.32 1.27
C PHE A 100 7.94 8.30 0.35
N SER A 101 8.61 7.79 -0.68
CA SER A 101 9.46 8.59 -1.58
C SER A 101 9.42 8.01 -2.99
N ASN A 102 9.95 8.76 -3.95
CA ASN A 102 10.03 8.36 -5.36
C ASN A 102 8.68 7.90 -5.94
N GLU A 103 7.59 8.53 -5.50
CA GLU A 103 6.26 8.27 -6.03
C GLU A 103 6.19 8.75 -7.47
N ARG A 104 5.88 7.84 -8.39
CA ARG A 104 5.76 8.17 -9.82
C ARG A 104 4.72 7.30 -10.50
N ASP A 105 4.17 7.85 -11.56
CA ASP A 105 3.26 7.14 -12.44
C ASP A 105 4.06 6.27 -13.40
N ILE A 106 3.60 5.04 -13.62
CA ILE A 106 4.23 4.07 -14.52
C ILE A 106 3.23 3.63 -15.58
N SER A 107 3.70 3.38 -16.80
CA SER A 107 2.86 2.87 -17.89
C SER A 107 2.68 1.36 -17.86
N LYS A 108 3.58 0.65 -17.15
CA LYS A 108 3.56 -0.80 -16.97
C LYS A 108 4.30 -1.18 -15.68
N LEU A 109 4.01 -2.36 -15.15
CA LEU A 109 4.78 -2.94 -14.04
C LEU A 109 6.21 -3.22 -14.49
N GLU A 110 7.17 -2.77 -13.68
CA GLU A 110 8.60 -3.01 -13.90
C GLU A 110 9.10 -4.20 -13.06
N ILE A 111 8.38 -4.52 -11.98
CA ILE A 111 8.64 -5.66 -11.11
C ILE A 111 7.48 -6.66 -11.27
N HIS A 112 7.83 -7.95 -11.32
CA HIS A 112 6.85 -9.03 -11.35
C HIS A 112 6.83 -9.78 -10.01
N GLY A 113 5.63 -9.89 -9.43
CA GLY A 113 5.42 -10.51 -8.13
C GLY A 113 5.87 -9.63 -6.97
N PHE A 114 5.73 -10.14 -5.76
CA PHE A 114 6.15 -9.48 -4.53
C PHE A 114 7.04 -10.44 -3.76
N SER A 115 8.27 -10.04 -3.42
CA SER A 115 9.24 -10.93 -2.76
C SER A 115 10.07 -10.27 -1.68
N THR A 116 10.45 -11.05 -0.67
CA THR A 116 11.44 -10.65 0.34
C THR A 116 12.86 -10.73 -0.22
N ARG A 117 13.62 -9.64 -0.05
CA ARG A 117 15.06 -9.56 -0.36
C ARG A 117 15.91 -9.61 0.93
N TYR A 118 17.15 -10.06 0.78
CA TYR A 118 18.16 -10.19 1.85
C TYR A 118 19.33 -9.23 1.62
#